data_AF-A0A388NST4-F1
#
_entry.id   AF-A0A388NST4-F1
#
_cell.length_a   1.000
_cell.length_b   1.000
_cell.length_c   1.000
_cell.angle_alpha   90.00
_cell.angle_beta   90.00
_cell.angle_gamma   90.00
#
_symmetry.space_group_name_H-M   'P 1'
#
loop_
_entity.id
_entity.type
_entity.pdbx_description
1 polymer ?
#
loop_
_entity_poly.entity_id
_entity_poly.type
_entity_poly.pdbx_seq_one_letter_code
_entity_poly.pdbx_strand_id
1 'polypeptide(L)'
;MTNAWPFPWPQPAIAQYTALRVNTPPEINGLLTKACWQVAPRSPRFSDLINGQPGIHDTRAAVLWDDDNLYVGYWIEEPFVEATLTERDALIYENNDVELFIAGQDAYYELEINALGTIYEVLFIWEEAFERARYHLQPEFDQTKLGVRPFDGVGFQQHPRGKRIGYWNWDFPGCAVPYTLMARSTIAGTGTEAGALRSLCLGKASKR
;
A
#
# COMPACT_ATOMS: atom_id res chain seq x y z
N MET A 1 -26.13 2.14 -22.38
CA MET A 1 -24.89 1.38 -22.63
C MET A 1 -24.26 1.10 -21.28
N THR A 2 -24.18 -0.15 -20.86
CA THR A 2 -23.48 -0.51 -19.61
C THR A 2 -22.01 -0.20 -19.81
N ASN A 3 -21.44 0.75 -19.05
CA ASN A 3 -20.01 1.00 -19.07
C ASN A 3 -19.30 -0.32 -18.73
N ALA A 4 -18.63 -0.91 -19.72
CA ALA A 4 -17.81 -2.09 -19.50
C ALA A 4 -16.68 -1.72 -18.55
N TRP A 5 -16.44 -2.57 -17.56
CA TRP A 5 -15.35 -2.42 -16.62
C TRP A 5 -14.01 -2.38 -17.38
N PRO A 6 -13.26 -1.26 -17.38
CA PRO A 6 -12.13 -1.07 -18.30
C PRO A 6 -10.81 -1.61 -17.75
N PHE A 7 -10.82 -2.28 -16.60
CA PHE A 7 -9.61 -2.72 -15.90
C PHE A 7 -9.38 -4.23 -16.04
N PRO A 8 -8.11 -4.68 -16.09
CA PRO A 8 -7.77 -6.09 -16.26
C PRO A 8 -8.22 -6.94 -15.08
N TRP A 9 -8.26 -6.38 -13.87
CA TRP A 9 -8.72 -7.07 -12.68
C TRP A 9 -10.25 -7.02 -12.56
N PRO A 10 -10.99 -8.15 -12.53
CA PRO A 10 -12.46 -8.11 -12.53
C PRO A 10 -13.03 -7.36 -11.33
N GLN A 11 -14.00 -6.45 -11.54
CA GLN A 11 -14.63 -5.68 -10.47
C GLN A 11 -15.16 -6.54 -9.30
N PRO A 12 -15.86 -7.67 -9.54
CA PRO A 12 -16.35 -8.51 -8.45
C PRO A 12 -15.24 -9.24 -7.69
N ALA A 13 -14.02 -9.30 -8.25
CA ALA A 13 -12.85 -9.94 -7.65
C ALA A 13 -11.98 -8.95 -6.86
N ILE A 14 -12.36 -7.67 -6.77
CA ILE A 14 -11.67 -6.70 -5.92
C ILE A 14 -11.87 -7.11 -4.47
N ALA A 15 -10.77 -7.39 -3.77
CA ALA A 15 -10.79 -7.76 -2.37
C ALA A 15 -11.35 -6.61 -1.51
N GLN A 16 -12.15 -6.97 -0.51
CA GLN A 16 -12.69 -6.04 0.47
C GLN A 16 -12.02 -6.31 1.81
N TYR A 17 -11.51 -5.24 2.42
CA TYR A 17 -10.87 -5.28 3.73
C TYR A 17 -11.68 -4.47 4.72
N THR A 18 -11.90 -5.07 5.90
CA THR A 18 -12.50 -4.39 7.04
C THR A 18 -11.38 -3.76 7.86
N ALA A 19 -11.43 -2.44 8.03
CA ALA A 19 -10.53 -1.74 8.95
C ALA A 19 -11.26 -1.39 10.24
N LEU A 20 -10.79 -1.94 11.36
CA LEU A 20 -11.42 -1.66 12.65
C LEU A 20 -10.93 -0.33 13.20
N ARG A 21 -11.85 0.48 13.72
CA ARG A 21 -11.50 1.68 14.46
C ARG A 21 -10.93 1.32 15.83
N VAL A 22 -9.86 1.99 16.24
CA VAL A 22 -9.30 1.90 17.60
C VAL A 22 -9.55 3.21 18.35
N ASN A 23 -9.81 3.09 19.67
CA ASN A 23 -9.96 4.26 20.54
C ASN A 23 -8.64 4.66 21.24
N THR A 24 -7.60 3.85 21.04
CA THR A 24 -6.27 4.08 21.62
C THR A 24 -5.25 3.73 20.55
N PRO A 25 -4.42 4.69 20.11
CA PRO A 25 -3.35 4.45 19.15
C PRO A 25 -2.48 3.26 19.59
N PRO A 26 -2.27 2.23 18.75
CA PRO A 26 -1.30 1.20 19.06
C PRO A 26 0.10 1.81 19.09
N GLU A 27 0.95 1.32 19.99
CA GLU A 27 2.37 1.61 19.92
C GLU A 27 2.95 0.98 18.65
N ILE A 28 3.53 1.81 17.79
CA ILE A 28 4.13 1.37 16.53
C ILE A 28 5.58 1.00 16.84
N ASN A 29 5.87 -0.30 16.94
CA ASN A 29 7.22 -0.84 17.17
C ASN A 29 7.47 -2.14 16.39
N GLY A 30 6.68 -2.42 15.35
CA GLY A 30 6.76 -3.64 14.54
C GLY A 30 6.19 -4.91 15.19
N LEU A 31 5.80 -4.89 16.47
CA LEU A 31 5.20 -6.07 17.13
C LEU A 31 3.67 -6.06 17.03
N LEU A 32 3.11 -7.00 16.29
CA LEU A 32 1.66 -7.17 16.11
C LEU A 32 0.99 -7.98 17.24
N THR A 33 1.63 -8.09 18.40
CA THR A 33 1.13 -8.85 19.57
C THR A 33 0.07 -8.09 20.38
N LYS A 34 -0.14 -6.80 20.12
CA LYS A 34 -1.12 -5.98 20.86
C LYS A 34 -2.55 -6.48 20.60
N ALA A 35 -3.42 -6.33 21.60
CA ALA A 35 -4.80 -6.82 21.56
C ALA A 35 -5.59 -6.34 20.33
N CYS A 36 -5.42 -5.08 19.91
CA CYS A 36 -6.09 -4.53 18.73
C CYS A 36 -5.75 -5.30 17.44
N TRP A 37 -4.51 -5.76 17.28
CA TRP A 37 -4.07 -6.56 16.13
C TRP A 37 -4.54 -8.01 16.20
N GLN A 38 -4.79 -8.55 17.39
CA GLN A 38 -5.28 -9.92 17.56
C GLN A 38 -6.76 -10.06 17.18
N VAL A 39 -7.54 -8.98 17.28
CA VAL A 39 -8.96 -8.96 16.88
C VAL A 39 -9.18 -8.38 15.48
N ALA A 40 -8.18 -7.72 14.90
CA ALA A 40 -8.26 -7.17 13.55
C ALA A 40 -8.45 -8.29 12.51
N PRO A 41 -9.47 -8.21 11.63
CA PRO A 41 -9.63 -9.15 10.54
C PRO A 41 -8.40 -9.12 9.63
N ARG A 42 -7.73 -10.26 9.51
CA ARG A 42 -6.63 -10.41 8.56
C ARG A 42 -7.19 -10.57 7.15
N SER A 43 -6.46 -10.04 6.18
CA SER A 43 -6.67 -10.30 4.77
C SER A 43 -6.66 -11.81 4.48
N PRO A 44 -7.28 -12.24 3.37
CA PRO A 44 -6.84 -13.44 2.69
C PRO A 44 -5.34 -13.39 2.41
N ARG A 45 -4.78 -14.55 2.06
CA ARG A 45 -3.42 -14.62 1.54
C ARG A 45 -3.30 -13.72 0.30
N PHE A 46 -2.17 -13.04 0.15
CA PHE A 46 -1.92 -12.24 -1.04
C PHE A 46 -1.90 -13.10 -2.30
N SER A 47 -2.24 -12.47 -3.42
CA SER A 47 -2.14 -13.06 -4.76
C SER A 47 -0.93 -12.51 -5.52
N ASP A 48 -0.42 -13.28 -6.46
CA ASP A 48 0.57 -12.86 -7.43
C ASP A 48 0.00 -11.71 -8.29
N LEU A 49 0.71 -10.58 -8.32
CA LEU A 49 0.28 -9.35 -9.00
C LEU A 49 0.22 -9.49 -10.54
N ILE A 50 0.96 -10.45 -11.12
CA ILE A 50 1.10 -10.62 -12.56
C ILE A 50 -0.03 -11.50 -13.11
N ASN A 51 -0.32 -12.61 -12.44
CA ASN A 51 -1.24 -13.64 -12.95
C ASN A 51 -2.44 -13.92 -12.04
N GLY A 52 -2.51 -13.28 -10.86
CA GLY A 52 -3.62 -13.41 -9.91
C GLY A 52 -3.69 -14.75 -9.18
N GLN A 53 -2.70 -15.64 -9.35
CA GLN A 53 -2.64 -16.91 -8.61
C GLN A 53 -2.38 -16.67 -7.13
N PRO A 54 -2.74 -17.60 -6.24
CA PRO A 54 -2.36 -17.48 -4.83
C PRO A 54 -0.85 -17.30 -4.67
N GLY A 55 -0.42 -16.36 -3.84
CA GLY A 55 0.99 -16.14 -3.54
C GLY A 55 1.64 -17.40 -2.97
N ILE A 56 2.96 -17.56 -3.15
CA ILE A 56 3.70 -18.76 -2.70
C ILE A 56 3.85 -18.80 -1.18
N HIS A 57 3.93 -17.64 -0.53
CA HIS A 57 4.11 -17.48 0.92
C HIS A 57 2.87 -16.92 1.61
N ASP A 58 2.59 -17.32 2.85
CA ASP A 58 1.42 -16.90 3.63
C ASP A 58 1.55 -15.46 4.15
N THR A 59 1.63 -14.50 3.22
CA THR A 59 1.62 -13.07 3.54
C THR A 59 0.20 -12.55 3.67
N ARG A 60 -0.05 -11.83 4.76
CA ARG A 60 -1.35 -11.24 5.12
C ARG A 60 -1.15 -9.86 5.70
N ALA A 61 -2.20 -9.05 5.67
CA ALA A 61 -2.23 -7.78 6.37
C ALA A 61 -3.50 -7.62 7.20
N ALA A 62 -3.50 -6.66 8.11
CA ALA A 62 -4.70 -6.13 8.75
C ALA A 62 -4.61 -4.61 8.78
N VAL A 63 -5.77 -3.97 8.87
CA VAL A 63 -5.89 -2.52 8.87
C VAL A 63 -6.65 -2.07 10.10
N LEU A 64 -6.12 -1.08 10.79
CA LEU A 64 -6.79 -0.36 11.85
C LEU A 64 -6.79 1.13 11.51
N TRP A 65 -7.65 1.91 12.17
CA TRP A 65 -7.64 3.36 12.01
C TRP A 65 -8.13 4.09 13.26
N ASP A 66 -7.73 5.34 13.40
CA ASP A 66 -8.35 6.32 14.30
C ASP A 66 -8.54 7.65 13.57
N ASP A 67 -8.88 8.72 14.30
CA ASP A 67 -9.19 10.01 13.68
C ASP A 67 -7.99 10.65 12.97
N ASP A 68 -6.77 10.24 13.31
CA ASP A 68 -5.53 10.83 12.82
C ASP A 68 -4.73 9.88 11.92
N ASN A 69 -4.88 8.56 12.08
CA ASN A 69 -3.97 7.58 11.49
C ASN A 69 -4.68 6.37 10.84
N LEU A 70 -4.06 5.87 9.78
CA LEU A 70 -4.27 4.52 9.27
C LEU A 70 -3.09 3.65 9.72
N TYR A 71 -3.39 2.51 10.34
CA TYR A 71 -2.37 1.55 10.75
C TYR A 71 -2.47 0.30 9.89
N VAL A 72 -1.34 -0.14 9.35
CA VAL A 72 -1.25 -1.35 8.53
C VAL A 72 -0.23 -2.29 9.16
N GLY A 73 -0.66 -3.51 9.46
CA GLY A 73 0.22 -4.56 9.98
C GLY A 73 0.35 -5.70 8.98
N TYR A 74 1.57 -6.14 8.70
CA TYR A 74 1.85 -7.26 7.80
C TYR A 74 2.40 -8.47 8.59
N TRP A 75 1.84 -9.65 8.32
CA TRP A 75 2.44 -10.93 8.66
C TRP A 75 3.04 -11.49 7.39
N ILE A 76 4.36 -11.58 7.33
CA ILE A 76 5.10 -11.94 6.12
C ILE A 76 5.77 -13.29 6.33
N GLU A 77 5.58 -14.21 5.39
CA GLU A 77 6.40 -15.41 5.27
C GLU A 77 7.38 -15.18 4.12
N GLU A 78 8.68 -15.28 4.39
CA GLU A 78 9.76 -15.19 3.39
C GLU A 78 10.97 -15.97 3.91
N PRO A 79 11.30 -17.14 3.34
CA PRO A 79 12.44 -17.94 3.78
C PRO A 79 13.80 -17.32 3.44
N PHE A 80 13.89 -16.42 2.46
CA PHE A 80 15.13 -15.85 1.92
C PHE A 80 15.09 -14.32 1.90
N VAL A 81 14.94 -13.70 3.07
CA VAL A 81 14.88 -12.24 3.19
C VAL A 81 16.18 -11.59 2.73
N GLU A 82 16.09 -10.74 1.71
CA GLU A 82 17.12 -9.88 1.18
C GLU A 82 16.70 -8.41 1.34
N ALA A 83 17.54 -7.62 2.01
CA ALA A 83 17.42 -6.18 2.09
C ALA A 83 18.82 -5.59 2.25
N THR A 84 19.34 -4.98 1.18
CA THR A 84 20.68 -4.39 1.13
C THR A 84 20.64 -2.87 0.95
N LEU A 85 19.52 -2.36 0.44
CA LEU A 85 19.30 -0.95 0.16
C LEU A 85 18.86 -0.22 1.44
N THR A 86 19.64 0.78 1.85
CA THR A 86 19.48 1.52 3.12
C THR A 86 19.11 2.99 2.95
N GLU A 87 19.31 3.53 1.76
CA GLU A 87 18.99 4.92 1.46
C GLU A 87 17.50 5.06 1.15
N ARG A 88 16.86 6.08 1.73
CA ARG A 88 15.47 6.44 1.41
C ARG A 88 15.34 6.73 -0.08
N ASP A 89 14.23 6.31 -0.66
CA ASP A 89 13.90 6.39 -2.09
C ASP A 89 14.85 5.59 -3.01
N ALA A 90 15.68 4.70 -2.45
CA ALA A 90 16.30 3.64 -3.23
C ALA A 90 15.22 2.72 -3.83
N LEU A 91 15.54 2.05 -4.94
CA LEU A 91 14.64 1.16 -5.66
C LEU A 91 14.46 -0.17 -4.90
N ILE A 92 13.88 -0.12 -3.70
CA ILE A 92 13.83 -1.24 -2.77
C ILE A 92 12.99 -2.43 -3.26
N TYR A 93 12.11 -2.20 -4.24
CA TYR A 93 11.45 -3.24 -5.01
C TYR A 93 12.39 -4.20 -5.78
N GLU A 94 13.70 -3.90 -5.86
CA GLU A 94 14.74 -4.83 -6.34
C GLU A 94 15.16 -5.87 -5.29
N ASN A 95 14.70 -5.72 -4.04
CA ASN A 95 14.91 -6.61 -2.90
C ASN A 95 13.54 -7.07 -2.34
N ASN A 96 13.52 -7.71 -1.16
CA ASN A 96 12.26 -7.99 -0.48
C ASN A 96 11.69 -6.72 0.17
N ASP A 97 10.50 -6.36 -0.25
CA ASP A 97 9.71 -5.25 0.27
C ASP A 97 8.25 -5.67 0.51
N VAL A 98 7.51 -4.79 1.20
CA VAL A 98 6.05 -4.75 1.17
C VAL A 98 5.62 -3.37 0.70
N GLU A 99 4.57 -3.33 -0.12
CA GLU A 99 4.07 -2.10 -0.71
C GLU A 99 2.63 -1.84 -0.21
N LEU A 100 2.29 -0.56 -0.06
CA LEU A 100 1.00 -0.04 0.36
C LEU A 100 0.57 1.03 -0.63
N PHE A 101 -0.59 0.82 -1.27
CA PHE A 101 -1.19 1.81 -2.15
C PHE A 101 -2.48 2.35 -1.54
N ILE A 102 -2.53 3.67 -1.31
CA ILE A 102 -3.73 4.37 -0.83
C ILE A 102 -4.23 5.30 -1.94
N ALA A 103 -5.39 5.00 -2.48
CA ALA A 103 -6.00 5.79 -3.54
C ALA A 103 -7.18 6.63 -3.02
N GLY A 104 -7.13 7.92 -3.34
CA GLY A 104 -8.29 8.80 -3.32
C GLY A 104 -8.99 8.85 -4.67
N GLN A 105 -9.91 9.81 -4.83
CA GLN A 105 -10.64 9.97 -6.09
C GLN A 105 -9.72 10.37 -7.25
N ASP A 106 -8.75 11.26 -7.01
CA ASP A 106 -7.97 11.93 -8.05
C ASP A 106 -6.44 11.82 -7.85
N ALA A 107 -6.00 11.05 -6.86
CA ALA A 107 -4.59 10.79 -6.58
C ALA A 107 -4.43 9.43 -5.88
N TYR A 108 -3.23 8.87 -5.90
CA TYR A 108 -2.86 7.76 -5.04
C TYR A 108 -1.43 7.90 -4.55
N TYR A 109 -1.18 7.35 -3.37
CA TYR A 109 0.11 7.31 -2.70
C TYR A 109 0.63 5.86 -2.70
N GLU A 110 1.92 5.70 -2.97
CA GLU A 110 2.68 4.46 -2.94
C GLU A 110 3.72 4.56 -1.82
N LEU A 111 3.74 3.57 -0.94
CA LEU A 111 4.72 3.41 0.13
C LEU A 111 5.25 1.99 0.11
N GLU A 112 6.56 1.83 -0.05
CA GLU A 112 7.27 0.57 0.06
C GLU A 112 8.19 0.59 1.28
N ILE A 113 8.36 -0.57 1.91
CA ILE A 113 9.24 -0.74 3.07
C ILE A 113 9.95 -2.08 2.96
N ASN A 114 11.29 -2.08 3.09
CA ASN A 114 12.07 -3.33 3.13
C ASN A 114 12.34 -3.81 4.57
N ALA A 115 13.00 -4.96 4.70
CA ALA A 115 13.28 -5.55 6.02
C ALA A 115 14.23 -4.73 6.92
N LEU A 116 14.95 -3.74 6.37
CA LEU A 116 15.77 -2.78 7.12
C LEU A 116 15.00 -1.52 7.53
N GLY A 117 13.71 -1.41 7.18
CA GLY A 117 12.92 -0.20 7.39
C GLY A 117 13.23 0.93 6.42
N THR A 118 13.97 0.66 5.35
CA THR A 118 14.20 1.62 4.27
C THR A 118 12.88 1.87 3.56
N ILE A 119 12.59 3.14 3.31
CA ILE A 119 11.33 3.59 2.69
C ILE A 119 11.60 4.02 1.25
N TYR A 120 10.70 3.65 0.35
CA TYR A 120 10.50 4.29 -0.95
C TYR A 120 9.07 4.78 -1.00
N GLU A 121 8.86 6.03 -1.43
CA GLU A 121 7.50 6.53 -1.58
C GLU A 121 7.32 7.51 -2.75
N VAL A 122 6.11 7.52 -3.30
CA VAL A 122 5.74 8.37 -4.43
C VAL A 122 4.26 8.75 -4.33
N LEU A 123 3.95 10.01 -4.61
CA LEU A 123 2.59 10.46 -4.82
C LEU A 123 2.30 10.61 -6.31
N PHE A 124 1.12 10.16 -6.75
CA PHE A 124 0.66 10.29 -8.12
C PHE A 124 -0.68 11.01 -8.18
N ILE A 125 -0.78 12.02 -9.04
CA ILE A 125 -2.00 12.78 -9.29
C ILE A 125 -2.42 12.60 -10.75
N TRP A 126 -3.69 12.32 -11.03
CA TRP A 126 -4.14 12.24 -12.43
C TRP A 126 -3.98 13.58 -13.14
N GLU A 127 -3.33 13.59 -14.30
CA GLU A 127 -3.08 14.84 -15.06
C GLU A 127 -4.39 15.57 -15.38
N GLU A 128 -5.43 14.85 -15.80
CA GLU A 128 -6.75 15.44 -16.09
C GLU A 128 -7.41 16.10 -14.87
N ALA A 129 -7.08 15.62 -13.67
CA ALA A 129 -7.68 16.10 -12.43
C ALA A 129 -6.88 17.24 -11.79
N PHE A 130 -5.66 17.51 -12.25
CA PHE A 130 -4.73 18.43 -11.57
C PHE A 130 -5.32 19.85 -11.38
N GLU A 131 -5.93 20.39 -12.44
CA GLU A 131 -6.63 21.68 -12.36
C GLU A 131 -8.02 21.55 -11.74
N ARG A 132 -8.80 20.57 -12.22
CA ARG A 132 -10.19 20.34 -11.80
C ARG A 132 -10.34 20.14 -10.29
N ALA A 133 -9.45 19.35 -9.69
CA ALA A 133 -9.40 19.06 -8.26
C ALA A 133 -8.55 20.06 -7.46
N ARG A 134 -8.08 21.14 -8.10
CA ARG A 134 -7.36 22.26 -7.48
C ARG A 134 -6.00 21.91 -6.86
N TYR A 135 -5.35 20.83 -7.30
CA TYR A 135 -4.00 20.48 -6.87
C TYR A 135 -2.97 21.55 -7.26
N HIS A 136 -3.16 22.23 -8.40
CA HIS A 136 -2.34 23.37 -8.83
C HIS A 136 -2.31 24.56 -7.84
N LEU A 137 -3.24 24.64 -6.89
CA LEU A 137 -3.25 25.68 -5.85
C LEU A 137 -2.42 25.30 -4.62
N GLN A 138 -1.97 24.05 -4.51
CA GLN A 138 -1.19 23.56 -3.39
C GLN A 138 0.32 23.70 -3.70
N PRO A 139 1.10 24.48 -2.92
CA PRO A 139 2.53 24.67 -3.18
C PRO A 139 3.36 23.37 -3.11
N GLU A 140 2.86 22.35 -2.42
CA GLU A 140 3.50 21.04 -2.37
C GLU A 140 3.56 20.36 -3.75
N PHE A 141 2.58 20.62 -4.63
CA PHE A 141 2.43 19.98 -5.93
C PHE A 141 2.96 20.79 -7.12
N ASP A 142 3.89 21.71 -6.86
CA ASP A 142 4.65 22.41 -7.90
C ASP A 142 5.36 21.41 -8.83
N GLN A 143 4.98 21.43 -10.12
CA GLN A 143 5.48 20.51 -11.14
C GLN A 143 6.92 20.79 -11.56
N THR A 144 7.52 21.90 -11.12
CA THR A 144 8.92 22.23 -11.40
C THR A 144 9.91 21.62 -10.40
N LYS A 145 9.41 21.00 -9.31
CA LYS A 145 10.24 20.34 -8.31
C LYS A 145 11.00 19.15 -8.89
N LEU A 146 12.20 18.92 -8.35
CA LEU A 146 13.05 17.79 -8.74
C LEU A 146 12.30 16.48 -8.50
N GLY A 147 12.34 15.59 -9.50
CA GLY A 147 11.72 14.26 -9.44
C GLY A 147 10.29 14.22 -9.97
N VAL A 148 9.64 15.37 -10.18
CA VAL A 148 8.30 15.43 -10.79
C VAL A 148 8.37 15.13 -12.28
N ARG A 149 7.57 14.15 -12.74
CA ARG A 149 7.49 13.76 -14.16
C ARG A 149 6.20 13.01 -14.50
N PRO A 150 5.76 12.99 -15.77
CA PRO A 150 4.65 12.16 -16.22
C PRO A 150 4.90 10.67 -16.00
N PHE A 151 3.85 9.92 -15.68
CA PHE A 151 3.87 8.50 -15.39
C PHE A 151 2.66 7.77 -15.97
N ASP A 152 2.93 6.72 -16.74
CA ASP A 152 1.91 5.93 -17.43
C ASP A 152 1.52 4.65 -16.66
N GLY A 153 2.18 4.36 -15.53
CA GLY A 153 2.00 3.10 -14.81
C GLY A 153 2.95 1.99 -15.28
N VAL A 154 3.03 0.92 -14.49
CA VAL A 154 3.77 -0.31 -14.81
C VAL A 154 2.80 -1.37 -15.33
N GLY A 155 3.06 -1.94 -16.50
CA GLY A 155 2.27 -3.02 -17.10
C GLY A 155 0.92 -2.59 -17.72
N PHE A 156 0.16 -1.68 -17.10
CA PHE A 156 -1.13 -1.19 -17.61
C PHE A 156 -1.07 0.29 -18.03
N GLN A 157 -0.47 0.55 -19.20
CA GLN A 157 -0.14 1.90 -19.67
C GLN A 157 -1.30 2.67 -20.31
N GLN A 158 -2.37 1.99 -20.73
CA GLN A 158 -3.53 2.60 -21.40
C GLN A 158 -4.67 2.86 -20.42
N HIS A 159 -4.36 3.49 -19.28
CA HIS A 159 -5.38 3.77 -18.28
C HIS A 159 -6.44 4.75 -18.83
N PRO A 160 -7.75 4.54 -18.61
CA PRO A 160 -8.82 5.39 -19.18
C PRO A 160 -8.76 6.88 -18.79
N ARG A 161 -8.07 7.19 -17.69
CA ARG A 161 -7.86 8.56 -17.18
C ARG A 161 -6.57 9.23 -17.70
N GLY A 162 -5.83 8.57 -18.59
CA GLY A 162 -4.56 9.08 -19.10
C GLY A 162 -3.40 8.87 -18.13
N LYS A 163 -2.43 9.78 -18.14
CA LYS A 163 -1.22 9.70 -17.33
C LYS A 163 -1.44 10.28 -15.93
N ARG A 164 -0.46 10.06 -15.05
CA ARG A 164 -0.35 10.76 -13.77
C ARG A 164 0.88 11.65 -13.76
N ILE A 165 0.84 12.71 -12.98
CA ILE A 165 2.02 13.43 -12.53
C ILE A 165 2.55 12.66 -11.32
N GLY A 166 3.73 12.06 -11.44
CA GLY A 166 4.39 11.40 -10.32
C GLY A 166 5.36 12.36 -9.63
N TYR A 167 5.33 12.37 -8.31
CA TYR A 167 6.13 13.21 -7.43
C TYR A 167 7.16 12.35 -6.69
N TRP A 168 8.21 11.93 -7.40
CA TRP A 168 9.37 11.30 -6.75
C TRP A 168 10.12 12.39 -5.96
N ASN A 169 10.56 12.09 -4.74
CA ASN A 169 11.06 13.04 -3.71
C ASN A 169 9.97 13.82 -2.95
N TRP A 170 8.69 13.41 -3.05
CA TRP A 170 7.67 13.89 -2.13
C TRP A 170 7.52 12.90 -0.98
N ASP A 171 7.65 13.41 0.25
CA ASP A 171 7.51 12.63 1.48
C ASP A 171 6.17 12.92 2.15
N PHE A 172 5.45 11.89 2.56
CA PHE A 172 4.21 12.03 3.32
C PHE A 172 4.48 12.64 4.70
N PRO A 173 3.94 13.83 5.02
CA PRO A 173 4.17 14.46 6.31
C PRO A 173 3.64 13.60 7.47
N GLY A 174 4.51 13.26 8.42
CA GLY A 174 4.13 12.49 9.60
C GLY A 174 4.12 10.96 9.42
N CYS A 175 4.66 10.44 8.32
CA CYS A 175 4.84 9.00 8.14
C CYS A 175 5.77 8.41 9.22
N ALA A 176 5.30 7.41 9.96
CA ALA A 176 6.06 6.72 11.00
C ALA A 176 6.12 5.22 10.69
N VAL A 177 7.33 4.69 10.52
CA VAL A 177 7.54 3.32 10.01
C VAL A 177 8.54 2.53 10.88
N PRO A 178 8.11 1.96 12.01
CA PRO A 178 8.97 1.13 12.84
C PRO A 178 8.81 -0.34 12.45
N TYR A 179 9.93 -1.06 12.43
CA TYR A 179 10.01 -2.46 11.99
C TYR A 179 10.62 -3.34 13.09
N THR A 180 10.13 -4.58 13.21
CA THR A 180 10.78 -5.63 14.01
C THR A 180 10.75 -6.94 13.23
N LEU A 181 11.92 -7.56 13.04
CA LEU A 181 12.04 -8.88 12.44
C LEU A 181 11.64 -9.93 13.49
N MET A 182 10.44 -10.51 13.38
CA MET A 182 10.01 -11.64 14.22
C MET A 182 9.85 -12.90 13.38
N ALA A 183 10.79 -13.84 13.50
CA ALA A 183 10.68 -15.16 12.92
C ALA A 183 9.85 -16.11 13.82
N ARG A 184 8.68 -16.54 13.30
CA ARG A 184 7.97 -17.83 13.48
C ARG A 184 6.54 -17.89 14.11
N SER A 185 5.75 -18.70 13.38
CA SER A 185 4.68 -19.69 13.69
C SER A 185 3.31 -19.28 14.26
N THR A 186 2.32 -19.32 13.35
CA THR A 186 0.92 -19.82 13.42
C THR A 186 0.12 -19.77 14.73
N ILE A 187 -1.11 -19.21 14.66
CA ILE A 187 -2.42 -19.86 14.96
C ILE A 187 -3.59 -18.88 14.63
N ALA A 188 -4.73 -19.45 14.23
CA ALA A 188 -5.95 -18.84 13.70
C ALA A 188 -7.04 -18.52 14.76
N GLY A 189 -7.98 -17.62 14.44
CA GLY A 189 -9.21 -17.37 15.23
C GLY A 189 -10.10 -16.26 14.65
N THR A 190 -11.42 -16.33 14.89
CA THR A 190 -12.51 -15.86 14.00
C THR A 190 -13.27 -14.58 14.42
N GLY A 191 -13.53 -13.68 13.45
CA GLY A 191 -14.84 -13.06 13.12
C GLY A 191 -15.46 -11.94 13.99
N THR A 192 -15.73 -10.77 13.39
CA THR A 192 -17.05 -10.08 13.28
C THR A 192 -16.95 -8.80 12.44
N GLU A 193 -18.03 -8.47 11.71
CA GLU A 193 -18.13 -7.46 10.64
C GLU A 193 -18.14 -5.99 11.10
N ALA A 194 -17.56 -5.07 10.30
CA ALA A 194 -18.04 -3.70 10.07
C ALA A 194 -17.20 -2.90 9.05
N GLY A 195 -17.85 -2.33 8.02
CA GLY A 195 -17.39 -1.13 7.29
C GLY A 195 -16.27 -1.31 6.24
N ALA A 196 -16.64 -1.20 4.95
CA ALA A 196 -15.73 -1.40 3.82
C ALA A 196 -14.90 -0.15 3.47
N LEU A 197 -13.56 -0.27 3.48
CA LEU A 197 -12.68 0.61 2.69
C LEU A 197 -12.77 0.20 1.21
N ARG A 198 -12.92 1.17 0.31
CA ARG A 198 -13.30 0.92 -1.10
C ARG A 198 -12.13 0.57 -2.04
N SER A 199 -10.87 0.71 -1.64
CA SER A 199 -9.73 0.10 -2.35
C SER A 199 -8.44 0.26 -1.55
N LEU A 200 -7.87 -0.85 -1.09
CA LEU A 200 -6.52 -0.94 -0.53
C LEU A 200 -5.82 -2.05 -1.31
N CYS A 201 -4.72 -1.75 -2.00
CA CYS A 201 -3.89 -2.78 -2.61
C CYS A 201 -2.71 -3.04 -1.68
N LEU A 202 -2.58 -4.30 -1.27
CA LEU A 202 -1.48 -4.81 -0.46
C LEU A 202 -0.81 -5.91 -1.29
N GLY A 203 0.40 -5.63 -1.75
CA GLY A 203 1.32 -6.50 -2.51
C GLY A 203 2.69 -5.80 -2.43
N LYS A 204 3.86 -6.41 -2.56
CA LYS A 204 4.30 -7.69 -3.11
C LYS A 204 5.04 -8.51 -2.04
N ALA A 205 5.24 -9.80 -2.26
CA ALA A 205 6.22 -10.61 -1.54
C ALA A 205 7.02 -11.40 -2.57
N SER A 206 8.20 -10.88 -2.90
CA SER A 206 9.33 -11.50 -3.64
C SER A 206 9.09 -12.12 -5.02
N LYS A 207 10.08 -11.94 -5.91
CA LYS A 207 10.25 -12.72 -7.15
C LYS A 207 11.13 -13.95 -6.86
N ARG A 208 10.87 -15.01 -7.63
CA ARG A 208 11.55 -16.32 -7.66
C ARG A 208 13.05 -16.32 -7.39
#